data_AF-A0A7W8EE54-F1
#
_entry.id   AF-A0A7W8EE54-F1
#
_cell.length_a   1.000
_cell.length_b   1.000
_cell.length_c   1.000
_cell.angle_alpha   90.00
_cell.angle_beta   90.00
_cell.angle_gamma   90.00
#
_symmetry.space_group_name_H-M   'P 1'
#
loop_
_entity.id
_entity.type
_entity.pdbx_description
1 polymer ?
#
loop_
_entity_poly.entity_id
_entity_poly.type
_entity_poly.pdbx_seq_one_letter_code
_entity_poly.pdbx_strand_id
1 'polypeptide(L)'
;MVRSTPTDPIDLLGPVQGEVSWFCCGNAWGPCSSTGKGACGTCNSGSLQHAWPNTSDACWNITRPDRCGDALSRRTCGFRHRTTSLCGGGSIVTTIADCGPQTDLFCGERSCCGATCASNRLIDLTPAAYSRIASLSTGLRPCEISTG
;
A
#
# COMPACT_ATOMS: atom_id res chain seq x y z
N MET A 1 -40.09 -11.51 -5.58
CA MET A 1 -38.87 -11.35 -4.77
C MET A 1 -37.78 -12.15 -5.45
N VAL A 2 -36.88 -11.51 -6.21
CA VAL A 2 -35.78 -12.20 -6.90
C VAL A 2 -34.60 -12.27 -5.93
N ARG A 3 -34.15 -13.49 -5.66
CA ARG A 3 -32.99 -13.82 -4.82
C ARG A 3 -31.74 -13.66 -5.68
N SER A 4 -30.87 -12.72 -5.34
CA SER A 4 -29.57 -12.56 -6.02
C SER A 4 -28.66 -13.75 -5.71
N THR A 5 -28.03 -14.29 -6.75
CA THR A 5 -27.02 -15.37 -6.71
C THR A 5 -25.62 -14.81 -6.35
N PRO A 6 -24.76 -15.58 -5.67
CA PRO A 6 -23.45 -15.12 -5.22
C PRO A 6 -22.36 -15.39 -6.25
N THR A 7 -22.18 -14.52 -7.25
CA THR A 7 -21.03 -14.57 -8.18
C THR A 7 -20.53 -13.21 -8.64
N ASP A 8 -20.95 -12.12 -8.01
CA ASP A 8 -20.34 -10.82 -8.29
C ASP A 8 -19.07 -10.69 -7.44
N PRO A 9 -17.89 -10.41 -8.05
CA PRO A 9 -16.72 -10.01 -7.29
C PRO A 9 -17.13 -8.80 -6.45
N ILE A 10 -16.98 -8.88 -5.14
CA ILE A 10 -17.15 -7.72 -4.28
C ILE A 10 -16.11 -6.70 -4.75
N ASP A 11 -16.52 -5.73 -5.56
CA ASP A 11 -15.79 -4.48 -5.66
C ASP A 11 -15.88 -3.90 -4.25
N LEU A 12 -14.77 -3.99 -3.53
CA LEU A 12 -14.61 -3.49 -2.17
C LEU A 12 -14.50 -1.96 -2.26
N LEU A 13 -15.65 -1.34 -2.51
CA LEU A 13 -15.90 0.07 -2.84
C LEU A 13 -15.66 1.06 -1.69
N GLY A 14 -14.84 0.71 -0.70
CA GLY A 14 -14.63 1.50 0.52
C GLY A 14 -13.15 1.73 0.85
N PRO A 15 -12.83 2.78 1.60
CA PRO A 15 -11.49 2.94 2.15
C PRO A 15 -11.11 1.73 3.01
N VAL A 16 -9.86 1.28 2.91
CA VAL A 16 -9.29 0.23 3.75
C VAL A 16 -8.29 0.84 4.72
N GLN A 17 -8.32 0.40 5.98
CA GLN A 17 -7.35 0.81 6.99
C GLN A 17 -6.32 -0.28 7.21
N GLY A 18 -5.07 0.13 7.40
CA GLY A 18 -3.96 -0.76 7.65
C GLY A 18 -2.69 0.04 7.90
N GLU A 19 -1.55 -0.61 7.75
CA GLU A 19 -0.26 0.04 7.92
C GLU A 19 0.33 0.45 6.58
N VAL A 20 0.91 1.65 6.58
CA VAL A 20 1.76 2.15 5.51
C VAL A 20 3.21 2.09 5.95
N SER A 21 4.05 1.56 5.07
CA SER A 21 5.50 1.61 5.20
C SER A 21 6.13 2.37 4.04
N TRP A 22 7.46 2.34 3.94
CA TRP A 22 8.17 2.85 2.77
C TRP A 22 9.25 1.89 2.30
N PHE A 23 9.57 1.95 1.01
CA PHE A 23 10.57 1.10 0.38
C PHE A 23 11.41 1.87 -0.64
N CYS A 24 12.63 1.40 -0.88
CA CYS A 24 13.50 1.94 -1.93
C CYS A 24 13.25 1.22 -3.26
N CYS A 25 13.15 1.98 -4.35
CA CYS A 25 13.11 1.46 -5.71
C CYS A 25 13.74 2.43 -6.72
N GLY A 26 14.24 1.91 -7.84
CA GLY A 26 14.80 2.69 -8.93
C GLY A 26 16.01 3.55 -8.53
N ASN A 27 16.02 4.81 -8.99
CA ASN A 27 17.14 5.71 -8.74
C ASN A 27 17.24 6.07 -7.25
N ALA A 28 18.48 6.25 -6.78
CA ALA A 28 18.79 6.66 -5.42
C ALA A 28 18.05 7.96 -5.03
N TRP A 29 17.52 8.00 -3.81
CA TRP A 29 16.87 9.17 -3.22
C TRP A 29 16.99 9.10 -1.70
N GLY A 30 17.48 10.18 -1.08
CA GLY A 30 17.69 10.22 0.37
C GLY A 30 18.52 9.02 0.85
N PRO A 31 18.01 8.20 1.79
CA PRO A 31 18.74 7.04 2.32
C PRO A 31 18.81 5.84 1.36
N CYS A 32 18.14 5.89 0.19
CA CYS A 32 18.11 4.78 -0.76
C CYS A 32 19.33 4.75 -1.67
N SER A 33 19.93 3.56 -1.85
CA SER A 33 20.86 3.26 -2.95
C SER A 33 20.10 2.92 -4.24
N SER A 34 20.80 2.70 -5.36
CA SER A 34 20.13 2.27 -6.61
C SER A 34 19.54 0.86 -6.44
N THR A 35 18.26 0.70 -6.77
CA THR A 35 17.52 -0.57 -6.71
C THR A 35 16.83 -0.83 -8.06
N GLY A 36 16.24 -2.01 -8.26
CA GLY A 36 15.41 -2.32 -9.43
C GLY A 36 14.20 -1.37 -9.56
N LYS A 37 13.64 -1.26 -10.78
CA LYS A 37 12.51 -0.37 -11.10
C LYS A 37 11.13 -0.93 -10.71
N GLY A 38 11.09 -1.88 -9.78
CA GLY A 38 9.88 -2.59 -9.37
C GLY A 38 9.27 -3.46 -10.46
N ALA A 39 8.22 -4.20 -10.10
CA ALA A 39 7.46 -5.10 -10.98
C ALA A 39 6.81 -4.38 -12.17
N CYS A 40 6.50 -3.08 -12.03
CA CYS A 40 5.96 -2.28 -13.14
C CYS A 40 7.04 -1.68 -14.04
N GLY A 41 8.33 -1.80 -13.70
CA GLY A 41 9.45 -1.23 -14.47
C GLY A 41 9.56 0.30 -14.41
N THR A 42 8.72 0.97 -13.60
CA THR A 42 8.61 2.44 -13.54
C THR A 42 8.85 3.02 -12.14
N CYS A 43 9.19 2.19 -11.15
CA CYS A 43 9.35 2.60 -9.77
C CYS A 43 10.61 3.46 -9.56
N ASN A 44 10.45 4.61 -8.89
CA ASN A 44 11.51 5.54 -8.55
C ASN A 44 11.29 6.14 -7.16
N SER A 45 12.29 6.03 -6.29
CA SER A 45 12.23 6.50 -4.89
C SER A 45 11.90 8.00 -4.77
N GLY A 46 12.30 8.80 -5.76
CA GLY A 46 12.01 10.23 -5.83
C GLY A 46 10.64 10.63 -6.40
N SER A 47 9.81 9.66 -6.82
CA SER A 47 8.48 9.90 -7.42
C SER A 47 7.35 9.57 -6.45
N LEU A 48 6.13 10.06 -6.71
CA LEU A 48 4.95 9.78 -5.87
C LEU A 48 4.31 8.45 -6.29
N GLN A 49 4.86 7.35 -5.79
CA GLN A 49 4.52 5.98 -6.20
C GLN A 49 4.36 5.07 -4.98
N HIS A 50 3.82 3.88 -5.20
CA HIS A 50 3.68 2.85 -4.17
C HIS A 50 3.71 1.42 -4.75
N ALA A 51 3.94 0.45 -3.87
CA ALA A 51 3.70 -0.97 -4.12
C ALA A 51 2.27 -1.34 -3.70
N TRP A 52 1.60 -2.18 -4.48
CA TRP A 52 0.27 -2.71 -4.15
C TRP A 52 0.24 -4.25 -4.13
N PRO A 53 -0.40 -4.91 -3.14
CA PRO A 53 -0.36 -6.36 -3.02
C PRO A 53 -1.12 -7.13 -4.12
N ASN A 54 -2.11 -6.50 -4.77
CA ASN A 54 -2.96 -7.17 -5.75
C ASN A 54 -2.86 -6.51 -7.13
N THR A 55 -1.66 -6.50 -7.73
CA THR A 55 -1.41 -5.90 -9.06
C THR A 55 -1.52 -6.88 -10.22
N SER A 56 -1.22 -8.15 -9.97
CA SER A 56 -1.26 -9.27 -10.92
C SER A 56 -1.42 -10.57 -10.14
N ASP A 57 -1.68 -11.68 -10.82
CA ASP A 57 -1.79 -12.99 -10.14
C ASP A 57 -0.45 -13.42 -9.55
N ALA A 58 0.65 -13.12 -10.25
CA ALA A 58 2.00 -13.33 -9.74
C ALA A 58 2.26 -12.55 -8.45
N CYS A 59 1.81 -11.29 -8.41
CA CYS A 59 1.93 -10.47 -7.21
C CYS A 59 1.08 -11.02 -6.06
N TRP A 60 -0.20 -11.30 -6.34
CA TRP A 60 -1.14 -11.83 -5.37
C TRP A 60 -0.65 -13.14 -4.75
N ASN A 61 -0.08 -14.04 -5.55
CA ASN A 61 0.43 -15.33 -5.08
C ASN A 61 1.55 -15.22 -4.05
N ILE A 62 2.28 -14.10 -4.04
CA ILE A 62 3.37 -13.85 -3.09
C ILE A 62 2.86 -13.05 -1.89
N THR A 63 2.02 -12.04 -2.10
CA THR A 63 1.67 -11.05 -1.07
C THR A 63 0.52 -11.48 -0.15
N ARG A 64 -0.47 -12.18 -0.70
CA ARG A 64 -1.56 -12.87 0.02
C ARG A 64 -2.17 -12.10 1.21
N PRO A 65 -2.61 -10.83 1.05
CA PRO A 65 -3.27 -10.09 2.12
C PRO A 65 -4.55 -10.77 2.63
N ASP A 66 -5.18 -11.62 1.80
CA ASP A 66 -6.33 -12.45 2.19
C ASP A 66 -6.04 -13.39 3.36
N ARG A 67 -4.79 -13.83 3.52
CA ARG A 67 -4.37 -14.67 4.66
C ARG A 67 -4.39 -13.91 5.98
N CYS A 68 -4.28 -12.58 5.94
CA CYS A 68 -4.39 -11.72 7.11
C CYS A 68 -5.83 -11.23 7.36
N GLY A 69 -6.80 -11.66 6.54
CA GLY A 69 -8.19 -11.21 6.59
C GLY A 69 -8.47 -9.94 5.78
N ASP A 70 -7.49 -9.43 5.01
CA ASP A 70 -7.64 -8.22 4.21
C ASP A 70 -8.01 -8.55 2.77
N ALA A 71 -9.12 -7.98 2.32
CA ALA A 71 -9.55 -8.10 0.94
C ALA A 71 -9.16 -6.83 0.18
N LEU A 72 -8.15 -6.94 -0.69
CA LEU A 72 -7.67 -5.83 -1.52
C LEU A 72 -8.10 -6.02 -2.97
N SER A 73 -8.72 -5.00 -3.57
CA SER A 73 -9.13 -5.06 -4.97
C SER A 73 -7.93 -5.14 -5.93
N ARG A 74 -8.12 -5.84 -7.07
CA ARG A 74 -7.11 -5.91 -8.15
C ARG A 74 -6.98 -4.52 -8.78
N ARG A 75 -5.78 -3.93 -8.70
CA ARG A 75 -5.44 -2.62 -9.29
C ARG A 75 -4.06 -2.70 -9.93
N THR A 76 -3.94 -2.33 -11.19
CA THR A 76 -2.71 -2.53 -11.99
C THR A 76 -1.80 -1.31 -11.94
N CYS A 77 -0.57 -1.47 -12.45
CA CYS A 77 0.42 -0.41 -12.61
C CYS A 77 -0.20 0.89 -13.18
N GLY A 78 0.12 2.03 -12.56
CA GLY A 78 -0.41 3.35 -12.91
C GLY A 78 -1.73 3.72 -12.24
N PHE A 79 -2.47 2.77 -11.63
CA PHE A 79 -3.67 3.10 -10.86
C PHE A 79 -3.31 4.00 -9.66
N ARG A 80 -4.24 4.88 -9.29
CA ARG A 80 -4.03 5.90 -8.26
C ARG A 80 -4.76 5.55 -6.97
N HIS A 81 -4.02 5.60 -5.87
CA HIS A 81 -4.59 5.53 -4.53
C HIS A 81 -4.30 6.83 -3.79
N ARG A 82 -5.25 7.24 -2.95
CA ARG A 82 -5.03 8.21 -1.89
C ARG A 82 -4.67 7.45 -0.62
N THR A 83 -3.58 7.84 0.02
CA THR A 83 -3.18 7.36 1.35
C THR A 83 -3.26 8.51 2.32
N THR A 84 -4.02 8.34 3.40
CA THR A 84 -4.19 9.31 4.49
C THR A 84 -3.57 8.75 5.76
N SER A 85 -2.62 9.47 6.36
CA SER A 85 -2.05 9.12 7.67
C SER A 85 -3.08 9.33 8.76
N LEU A 86 -3.39 8.29 9.54
CA LEU A 86 -4.34 8.38 10.64
C LEU A 86 -3.76 9.10 11.87
N CYS A 87 -2.45 9.36 11.89
CA CYS A 87 -1.78 10.05 12.99
C CYS A 87 -1.90 11.56 12.94
N GLY A 88 -2.01 12.13 11.74
CA GLY A 88 -1.99 13.58 11.55
C GLY A 88 -2.87 14.08 10.41
N GLY A 89 -3.61 13.19 9.73
CA GLY A 89 -4.54 13.54 8.65
C GLY A 89 -3.89 13.91 7.32
N GLY A 90 -2.56 14.02 7.24
CA GLY A 90 -1.85 14.27 5.99
C GLY A 90 -2.17 13.21 4.94
N SER A 91 -2.47 13.64 3.71
CA SER A 91 -2.83 12.72 2.62
C SER A 91 -2.02 12.98 1.35
N ILE A 92 -1.82 11.92 0.58
CA ILE A 92 -1.08 11.97 -0.68
C ILE A 92 -1.74 11.04 -1.70
N VAL A 93 -1.73 11.43 -2.98
CA VAL A 93 -2.12 10.54 -4.08
C VAL A 93 -0.87 10.03 -4.78
N THR A 94 -0.78 8.72 -4.93
CA THR A 94 0.36 8.04 -5.54
C THR A 94 -0.09 7.05 -6.60
N THR A 95 0.83 6.63 -7.46
CA THR A 95 0.56 5.64 -8.52
C THR A 95 1.21 4.29 -8.22
N ILE A 96 0.53 3.19 -8.56
CA ILE A 96 1.11 1.85 -8.44
C ILE A 96 2.31 1.72 -9.37
N ALA A 97 3.48 1.37 -8.81
CA ALA A 97 4.72 1.14 -9.56
C ALA A 97 5.45 -0.16 -9.16
N ASP A 98 4.95 -0.90 -8.17
CA ASP A 98 5.53 -2.17 -7.76
C ASP A 98 4.48 -3.15 -7.20
N CYS A 99 4.90 -4.41 -7.04
CA CYS A 99 4.21 -5.44 -6.29
C CYS A 99 4.68 -5.44 -4.83
N GLY A 100 3.74 -5.52 -3.90
CA GLY A 100 4.03 -5.59 -2.47
C GLY A 100 3.15 -4.65 -1.66
N PRO A 101 3.31 -4.59 -0.33
CA PRO A 101 4.15 -5.44 0.51
C PRO A 101 3.79 -6.93 0.44
N GLN A 102 4.70 -7.79 0.89
CA GLN A 102 4.39 -9.19 1.16
C GLN A 102 3.57 -9.31 2.46
N THR A 103 2.31 -8.88 2.42
CA THR A 103 1.44 -8.70 3.58
C THR A 103 1.34 -9.94 4.46
N ASP A 104 1.32 -11.15 3.89
CA ASP A 104 1.20 -12.40 4.66
C ASP A 104 2.37 -12.70 5.61
N LEU A 105 3.56 -12.14 5.36
CA LEU A 105 4.68 -12.21 6.30
C LEU A 105 4.51 -11.29 7.50
N PHE A 106 3.63 -10.28 7.40
CA PHE A 106 3.40 -9.24 8.40
C PHE A 106 1.97 -9.30 8.97
N CYS A 107 1.26 -10.43 8.84
CA CYS A 107 -0.06 -10.55 9.45
C CYS A 107 0.00 -10.27 10.97
N GLY A 108 -0.83 -9.36 11.45
CA GLY A 108 -0.85 -8.94 12.84
C GLY A 108 0.24 -7.94 13.23
N GLU A 109 1.10 -7.50 12.29
CA GLU A 109 1.91 -6.29 12.49
C GLU A 109 0.99 -5.15 12.93
N ARG A 110 1.48 -4.31 13.84
CA ARG A 110 0.68 -3.25 14.45
C ARG A 110 1.55 -2.06 14.79
N SER A 111 1.17 -0.91 14.29
CA SER A 111 1.78 0.38 14.56
C SER A 111 0.72 1.35 15.07
N CYS A 112 1.17 2.23 15.96
CA CYS A 112 0.30 3.19 16.62
C CYS A 112 0.94 4.58 16.67
N CYS A 113 0.09 5.58 16.83
CA CYS A 113 0.45 6.95 17.18
C CYS A 113 -0.53 7.45 18.23
N GLY A 114 -0.11 7.36 19.49
CA GLY A 114 -1.03 7.53 20.62
C GLY A 114 -2.04 6.39 20.64
N ALA A 115 -3.33 6.71 20.71
CA ALA A 115 -4.42 5.74 20.76
C ALA A 115 -4.84 5.21 19.38
N THR A 116 -4.39 5.85 18.30
CA THR A 116 -4.72 5.43 16.93
C THR A 116 -3.76 4.35 16.48
N CYS A 117 -4.30 3.18 16.11
CA CYS A 117 -3.53 2.04 15.64
C CYS A 117 -4.18 1.45 14.40
N ALA A 118 -3.38 0.77 13.58
CA ALA A 118 -3.84 -0.10 12.52
C ALA A 118 -2.95 -1.34 12.50
N SER A 119 -3.40 -2.35 11.77
CA SER A 119 -2.68 -3.62 11.62
C SER A 119 -2.59 -4.03 10.17
N ASN A 120 -1.64 -4.92 9.91
CA ASN A 120 -1.30 -5.47 8.60
C ASN A 120 -0.73 -4.40 7.66
N ARG A 121 0.45 -4.68 7.11
CA ARG A 121 1.07 -3.80 6.11
C ARG A 121 0.40 -3.98 4.76
N LEU A 122 -0.31 -2.95 4.29
CA LEU A 122 -1.12 -3.00 3.08
C LEU A 122 -0.55 -2.20 1.92
N ILE A 123 0.31 -1.21 2.19
CA ILE A 123 0.88 -0.34 1.17
C ILE A 123 2.29 0.11 1.55
N ASP A 124 3.21 0.06 0.59
CA ASP A 124 4.55 0.62 0.75
C ASP A 124 4.69 1.82 -0.17
N LEU A 125 4.93 2.99 0.41
CA LEU A 125 5.14 4.21 -0.36
C LEU A 125 6.60 4.35 -0.76
N THR A 126 6.86 4.99 -1.90
CA THR A 126 8.20 5.50 -2.14
C THR A 126 8.58 6.52 -1.07
N PRO A 127 9.87 6.74 -0.81
CA PRO A 127 10.31 7.64 0.24
C PRO A 127 9.85 9.09 0.00
N ALA A 128 9.79 9.54 -1.26
CA ALA A 128 9.25 10.85 -1.62
C ALA A 128 7.75 10.99 -1.31
N ALA A 129 6.97 9.91 -1.44
CA ALA A 129 5.56 9.89 -1.08
C ALA A 129 5.34 9.80 0.43
N TYR A 130 6.05 8.89 1.12
CA TYR A 130 5.94 8.74 2.58
C TYR A 130 6.28 10.04 3.31
N SER A 131 7.32 10.74 2.84
CA SER A 131 7.77 12.02 3.39
C SER A 131 6.72 13.15 3.29
N ARG A 132 5.62 12.96 2.57
CA ARG A 132 4.48 13.89 2.54
C ARG A 132 3.51 13.69 3.70
N ILE A 133 3.52 12.52 4.34
CA ILE A 133 2.55 12.16 5.38
C ILE A 133 3.21 11.79 6.72
N ALA A 134 4.51 11.48 6.73
CA ALA A 134 5.30 11.18 7.94
C ALA A 134 6.82 11.28 7.68
N SER A 135 7.62 11.36 8.75
CA SER A 135 9.09 11.21 8.66
C SER A 135 9.48 9.76 8.36
N LEU A 136 10.42 9.53 7.44
CA LEU A 136 10.93 8.18 7.12
C LEU A 136 11.43 7.40 8.34
N SER A 137 11.97 8.10 9.35
CA SER A 137 12.44 7.50 10.60
C SER A 137 11.34 6.80 11.40
N THR A 138 10.08 7.05 11.08
CA THR A 138 8.94 6.42 11.76
C THR A 138 8.66 5.01 11.25
N GLY A 139 9.12 4.67 10.03
CA GLY A 139 9.04 3.33 9.44
C GLY A 139 7.63 2.90 9.06
N LEU A 140 6.75 2.74 10.05
CA LEU A 140 5.36 2.29 9.92
C LEU A 140 4.41 3.32 10.52
N ARG A 141 3.27 3.52 9.88
CA ARG A 141 2.18 4.34 10.41
C ARG A 141 0.82 3.72 10.10
N PRO A 142 -0.18 3.91 10.98
CA PRO A 142 -1.56 3.63 10.62
C PRO A 142 -2.04 4.58 9.54
N CYS A 143 -2.72 4.04 8.54
CA CYS A 143 -3.26 4.80 7.41
C CYS A 143 -4.64 4.31 6.97
N GLU A 144 -5.28 5.15 6.17
CA GLU A 144 -6.42 4.79 5.35
C GLU A 144 -6.02 4.90 3.87
N ILE A 145 -6.49 3.96 3.05
CA ILE A 145 -6.22 3.88 1.62
C ILE A 145 -7.56 3.90 0.89
N SER A 146 -7.72 4.82 -0.05
CA SER A 146 -8.92 4.97 -0.88
C SER A 146 -8.54 5.18 -2.34
N THR A 147 -9.51 5.08 -3.24
CA THR A 147 -9.33 5.46 -4.66
C THR A 147 -9.03 6.96 -4.78
N GLY A 148 -8.02 7.31 -5.58
CA GLY A 148 -7.50 8.69 -5.68
C GLY A 148 -7.66 9.37 -7.03
#